data_AF-A0A1B6EP41-F1
#
_entry.id   AF-A0A1B6EP41-F1
#
_cell.length_a   1.000
_cell.length_b   1.000
_cell.length_c   1.000
_cell.angle_alpha   90.00
_cell.angle_beta   90.00
_cell.angle_gamma   90.00
#
_symmetry.space_group_name_H-M   'P 1'
#
loop_
_entity.id
_entity.type
_entity.pdbx_description
1 polymer ?
#
loop_
_entity_poly.entity_id
_entity_poly.type
_entity_poly.pdbx_seq_one_letter_code
_entity_poly.pdbx_strand_id
1 'polypeptide(L)'
;DSDSNNLVSSEDENDLYLEHDSDSCLVGKLLGENLFLCDSDEVKVFNVTSTPVEVQKLPLVPRDWQVCGSKLLIGADNSWMIYEMEKDQYHKIFEAKQEIFSP
;
A
#
# COMPACT_ATOMS: atom_id res chain seq x y z
N ASP A 1 36.95 8.23 26.00
CA ASP A 1 36.71 6.83 25.60
C ASP A 1 35.45 6.37 26.32
N SER A 2 34.28 6.22 25.71
CA SER A 2 34.04 5.87 24.31
C SER A 2 32.75 6.51 23.81
N ASP A 3 32.89 7.22 22.69
CA ASP A 3 31.79 7.57 21.80
C ASP A 3 31.26 6.29 21.15
N SER A 4 30.00 5.93 21.43
CA SER A 4 29.31 4.87 20.69
C SER A 4 28.39 5.53 19.67
N ASN A 5 28.85 5.48 18.41
CA ASN A 5 28.14 5.92 17.22
C ASN A 5 26.80 5.18 17.01
N ASN A 6 25.88 5.95 16.45
CA ASN A 6 24.64 5.59 15.76
C ASN A 6 24.62 4.21 15.08
N LEU A 7 23.46 3.57 15.15
CA LEU A 7 22.88 2.78 14.07
C LEU A 7 21.37 3.06 14.05
N VAL A 8 21.01 4.19 13.45
CA VAL A 8 19.66 4.42 12.92
C VAL A 8 19.55 3.54 11.68
N SER A 9 18.76 2.46 11.76
CA SER A 9 18.32 1.75 10.57
C SER A 9 17.09 2.47 10.00
N SER A 10 17.31 3.53 9.23
CA SER A 10 16.28 4.10 8.36
C SER A 10 16.33 3.32 7.04
N GLU A 11 15.71 2.14 7.02
CA GLU A 11 15.51 1.38 5.79
C GLU A 11 14.08 1.64 5.29
N ASP A 12 13.98 2.49 4.26
CA ASP A 12 12.85 2.68 3.32
C ASP A 12 11.47 3.05 3.91
N GLU A 13 11.38 4.17 4.62
CA GLU A 13 10.10 4.81 4.95
C GLU A 13 9.56 5.61 3.74
N ASN A 14 8.92 4.94 2.77
CA ASN A 14 8.12 5.57 1.71
C ASN A 14 6.62 5.67 2.09
N ASP A 15 6.33 5.71 3.38
CA ASP A 15 4.98 5.87 3.89
C ASP A 15 4.68 7.36 4.07
N LEU A 16 3.74 7.87 3.26
CA LEU A 16 3.26 9.24 3.33
C LEU A 16 2.03 9.27 4.23
N TYR A 17 2.21 9.82 5.44
CA TYR A 17 1.10 10.08 6.35
C TYR A 17 0.51 11.46 6.04
N LEU A 18 -0.72 11.50 5.54
CA LEU A 18 -1.48 12.73 5.38
C LEU A 18 -2.43 12.87 6.57
N GLU A 19 -2.10 13.76 7.49
CA GLU A 19 -2.98 14.11 8.61
C GLU A 19 -4.18 14.90 8.09
N HIS A 20 -5.38 14.40 8.38
CA HIS A 20 -6.63 15.12 8.18
C HIS A 20 -7.34 15.23 9.53
N ASP A 21 -8.08 16.32 9.74
CA ASP A 21 -8.81 16.56 10.98
C ASP A 21 -9.80 15.41 11.29
N SER A 22 -9.42 14.65 12.31
CA SER A 22 -10.26 13.99 13.32
C SER A 22 -10.87 12.59 13.11
N ASP A 23 -10.82 11.89 11.96
CA ASP A 23 -11.23 10.46 11.94
C ASP A 23 -10.74 9.59 10.75
N SER A 24 -9.90 10.11 9.85
CA SER A 24 -9.31 9.27 8.79
C SER A 24 -7.88 9.71 8.46
N CYS A 25 -6.91 8.85 8.77
CA CYS A 25 -5.57 8.99 8.24
C CYS A 25 -5.59 8.43 6.82
N LEU A 26 -5.50 9.30 5.80
CA LEU A 26 -5.21 8.87 4.44
C LEU A 26 -3.76 8.37 4.42
N VAL A 27 -3.59 7.06 4.36
CA VAL A 27 -2.27 6.44 4.24
C VAL A 27 -1.94 6.35 2.75
N GLY A 28 -0.87 7.05 2.34
CA GLY A 28 -0.32 6.98 1.00
C GLY A 28 0.99 6.20 0.97
N LYS A 29 1.25 5.49 -0.12
CA LYS A 29 2.55 4.82 -0.37
C LYS A 29 2.92 4.94 -1.83
N LEU A 30 4.21 5.14 -2.08
CA LEU A 30 4.76 5.22 -3.42
C LEU A 30 5.45 3.90 -3.78
N LEU A 31 5.09 3.33 -4.94
CA LEU A 31 5.81 2.19 -5.54
C LEU A 31 6.17 2.54 -6.98
N GLY A 32 7.47 2.73 -7.20
CA GLY A 32 7.99 3.24 -8.47
C GLY A 32 7.34 4.58 -8.82
N GLU A 33 6.62 4.60 -9.94
CA GLU A 33 5.94 5.78 -10.46
C GLU A 33 4.46 5.86 -10.07
N ASN A 34 3.99 4.99 -9.17
CA ASN A 34 2.59 4.92 -8.77
C ASN A 34 2.41 5.29 -7.30
N LEU A 35 1.59 6.31 -7.05
CA LEU A 35 1.10 6.69 -5.73
C LEU A 35 -0.21 5.97 -5.48
N PHE A 36 -0.27 5.28 -4.35
CA PHE A 36 -1.46 4.59 -3.87
C PHE A 36 -2.03 5.39 -2.72
N LEU A 37 -3.32 5.71 -2.79
CA LEU A 37 -4.05 6.38 -1.73
C LEU A 37 -5.18 5.46 -1.27
N CYS A 38 -5.15 5.13 0.02
CA CYS A 38 -6.23 4.39 0.65
C CYS A 38 -7.32 5.37 1.10
N ASP A 39 -8.56 5.11 0.70
CA ASP A 39 -9.78 5.74 1.22
C ASP A 39 -10.54 4.75 2.11
N SER A 40 -11.68 5.13 2.69
CA SER A 40 -12.49 4.25 3.55
C SER A 40 -12.97 2.96 2.86
N ASP A 41 -13.11 3.00 1.53
CA ASP A 41 -13.78 1.96 0.75
C ASP A 41 -12.96 1.42 -0.44
N GLU A 42 -11.84 2.06 -0.78
CA GLU A 42 -11.07 1.73 -1.98
C GLU A 42 -9.59 2.12 -1.89
N VAL A 43 -8.76 1.50 -2.74
CA VAL A 43 -7.40 1.97 -3.03
C VAL A 43 -7.39 2.61 -4.41
N LYS A 44 -7.02 3.89 -4.47
CA LYS A 44 -6.83 4.65 -5.71
C LYS A 44 -5.36 4.63 -6.10
N VAL A 45 -5.09 4.40 -7.38
CA VAL A 45 -3.72 4.37 -7.93
C VAL A 45 -3.55 5.54 -8.88
N PHE A 46 -2.50 6.33 -8.68
CA PHE A 46 -2.15 7.48 -9.50
C PHE A 46 -0.75 7.31 -10.10
N ASN A 47 -0.59 7.51 -11.40
CA ASN A 47 0.75 7.61 -11.98
C ASN A 47 1.30 9.03 -11.75
N VAL A 48 2.51 9.16 -11.19
CA VAL A 48 3.12 10.44 -10.79
C VAL A 48 4.31 10.86 -11.66
N THR A 49 4.56 10.22 -12.81
CA THR A 49 5.63 10.61 -13.75
C THR A 49 5.46 12.02 -14.33
N SER A 50 4.23 12.53 -14.32
CA SER A 50 3.84 13.83 -14.86
C SER A 50 2.75 14.44 -13.99
N THR A 51 1.74 15.10 -14.58
CA THR A 51 0.55 15.50 -13.81
C THR A 51 -0.11 14.24 -13.25
N PRO A 52 -0.34 14.12 -11.93
CA PRO A 52 -0.94 12.92 -11.36
C PRO A 52 -2.30 12.62 -11.97
N VAL A 53 -2.45 11.43 -12.56
CA VAL A 53 -3.71 10.94 -13.13
C VAL A 53 -4.07 9.63 -12.43
N GLU A 54 -5.32 9.50 -12.00
CA GLU A 54 -5.86 8.24 -11.48
C GLU A 54 -5.88 7.21 -12.62
N VAL A 55 -5.15 6.10 -12.45
CA VAL A 55 -5.04 5.03 -13.44
C VAL A 55 -5.93 3.83 -13.10
N GLN A 56 -6.26 3.64 -11.83
CA GLN A 56 -7.07 2.50 -11.38
C GLN A 56 -7.70 2.71 -10.01
N LYS A 57 -8.83 2.03 -9.79
CA LYS A 57 -9.46 1.82 -8.49
C LYS A 57 -9.51 0.33 -8.15
N LEU A 58 -9.08 -0.02 -6.94
CA LEU A 58 -9.24 -1.35 -6.37
C LEU A 58 -10.36 -1.30 -5.33
N PRO A 59 -11.53 -1.93 -5.58
CA PRO A 59 -12.71 -1.82 -4.71
C PRO A 59 -12.58 -2.76 -3.50
N LEU A 60 -11.70 -2.40 -2.58
CA LEU A 60 -11.44 -3.14 -1.35
C LEU A 60 -11.06 -2.17 -0.24
N VAL A 61 -11.35 -2.54 1.01
CA VAL A 61 -10.94 -1.80 2.21
C VAL A 61 -9.66 -2.44 2.75
N PRO A 62 -8.47 -1.89 2.48
CA PRO A 62 -7.25 -2.49 2.97
C PRO A 62 -7.15 -2.23 4.47
N ARG A 63 -6.90 -3.29 5.24
CA ARG A 63 -6.48 -3.16 6.64
C ARG A 63 -4.97 -3.02 6.77
N ASP A 64 -4.26 -3.63 5.84
CA ASP A 64 -2.81 -3.58 5.77
C ASP A 64 -2.38 -3.74 4.32
N TRP A 65 -1.20 -3.23 3.99
CA TRP A 65 -0.65 -3.30 2.65
C TRP A 65 0.84 -3.03 2.65
N GLN A 66 1.53 -3.68 1.72
CA GLN A 66 2.97 -3.58 1.59
C GLN A 66 3.37 -3.67 0.13
N VAL A 67 4.51 -3.06 -0.17
CA VAL A 67 5.17 -3.18 -1.46
C VAL A 67 6.35 -4.12 -1.30
N CYS A 68 6.44 -5.16 -2.13
CA CYS A 68 7.52 -6.13 -2.14
C CYS A 68 8.03 -6.31 -3.58
N GLY A 69 9.15 -5.65 -3.90
CA GLY A 69 9.66 -5.60 -5.28
C GLY A 69 8.65 -4.92 -6.21
N SER A 70 8.23 -5.61 -7.29
CA SER A 70 7.21 -5.14 -8.23
C SER A 70 5.77 -5.43 -7.79
N LYS A 71 5.58 -6.07 -6.63
CA LYS A 71 4.29 -6.60 -6.19
C LYS A 71 3.70 -5.76 -5.08
N LEU A 72 2.40 -5.59 -5.15
CA LEU A 72 1.58 -4.95 -4.14
C LEU A 72 0.85 -6.03 -3.35
N LEU A 73 1.17 -6.15 -2.07
CA LEU A 73 0.45 -6.97 -1.11
C LEU A 73 -0.63 -6.13 -0.46
N ILE A 74 -1.84 -6.66 -0.40
CA ILE A 74 -2.98 -6.02 0.27
C ILE A 74 -3.69 -7.06 1.13
N GLY A 75 -3.83 -6.78 2.42
CA GLY A 75 -4.71 -7.47 3.33
C GLY A 75 -6.05 -6.74 3.44
N ALA A 76 -7.14 -7.38 3.03
CA ALA A 76 -8.50 -6.85 3.14
C ALA A 76 -9.47 -7.96 3.58
N ASP A 77 -10.51 -7.63 4.33
CA ASP A 77 -11.55 -8.57 4.79
C ASP A 77 -11.03 -9.86 5.46
N ASN A 78 -11.05 -11.00 4.79
CA ASN A 78 -10.47 -12.25 5.31
C ASN A 78 -9.50 -12.84 4.30
N SER A 79 -8.85 -11.99 3.52
CA SER A 79 -7.91 -12.41 2.50
C SER A 79 -6.66 -11.54 2.43
N TRP A 80 -5.60 -12.19 1.98
CA TRP A 80 -4.37 -11.55 1.54
C TRP A 80 -4.27 -11.72 0.03
N MET A 81 -4.08 -10.61 -0.67
CA MET A 81 -4.03 -10.56 -2.12
C MET A 81 -2.69 -10.01 -2.58
N ILE A 82 -2.21 -10.52 -3.71
CA ILE A 82 -1.01 -10.02 -4.38
C ILE A 82 -1.43 -9.49 -5.74
N TYR A 83 -1.01 -8.26 -6.03
CA TYR A 83 -1.21 -7.58 -7.28
C TYR A 83 0.13 -7.35 -7.99
N GLU A 84 0.12 -7.48 -9.30
CA GLU A 84 1.26 -7.17 -10.17
C GLU A 84 0.82 -6.24 -11.30
N MET A 85 1.69 -5.30 -11.65
CA MET A 85 1.46 -4.36 -12.75
C MET A 85 1.64 -5.05 -14.10
N GLU A 86 0.59 -5.08 -14.92
CA GLU A 86 0.65 -5.48 -16.32
C GLU A 86 -0.11 -4.46 -17.18
N LYS A 87 0.56 -3.91 -18.21
CA LYS A 87 -0.03 -2.92 -19.14
C LYS A 87 -0.68 -1.74 -18.41
N ASP A 88 0.06 -1.13 -17.49
CA ASP A 88 -0.35 0.05 -16.72
C ASP A 88 -1.56 -0.17 -15.79
N GLN A 89 -1.89 -1.42 -15.48
CA GLN A 89 -2.90 -1.79 -14.49
C GLN A 89 -2.41 -2.88 -13.55
N TYR A 90 -2.79 -2.80 -12.28
CA TYR A 90 -2.56 -3.84 -11.28
C TYR A 90 -3.60 -4.95 -11.40
N HIS A 91 -3.14 -6.18 -11.58
CA HIS A 91 -3.96 -7.38 -11.67
C HIS A 91 -3.72 -8.26 -10.46
N LYS A 92 -4.79 -8.81 -9.90
CA LYS A 92 -4.69 -9.78 -8.81
C LYS A 92 -4.15 -11.10 -9.36
N ILE A 93 -2.96 -11.47 -8.93
CA ILE A 93 -2.28 -12.72 -9.34
C ILE A 93 -2.40 -13.82 -8.29
N PHE A 94 -2.77 -13.47 -7.05
CA PHE A 94 -2.94 -14.43 -5.97
C PHE A 94 -3.95 -13.93 -4.92
N GLU A 95 -4.65 -14.86 -4.29
CA GLU A 95 -5.53 -14.62 -3.15
C GLU A 95 -5.45 -15.81 -2.19
N ALA A 96 -5.04 -15.56 -0.95
CA ALA A 96 -5.17 -16.51 0.15
C ALA A 96 -6.32 -16.05 1.06
N LYS A 97 -7.34 -16.90 1.22
CA LYS A 97 -8.42 -16.67 2.17
C LYS A 97 -8.05 -17.31 3.50
N GLN A 98 -8.16 -16.53 4.57
CA GLN A 98 -8.03 -17.04 5.92
C GLN A 98 -9.34 -17.75 6.28
N GLU A 99 -9.25 -19.05 6.59
CA GLU A 99 -10.39 -19.76 7.17
C GLU A 99 -10.61 -19.23 8.59
N ILE A 100 -11.79 -18.63 8.82
CA ILE A 100 -12.21 -18.29 10.18
C ILE A 100 -12.63 -19.60 10.84
N PHE A 101 -11.72 -20.20 11.60
CA PHE A 101 -12.11 -21.26 12.52
C PHE A 101 -13.00 -20.64 13.59
N SER A 102 -14.29 -20.95 13.53
CA SER A 102 -15.22 -20.65 14.63
C SER A 102 -14.88 -21.62 15.78
N PRO A 103 -14.72 -21.13 17.03
CA PRO A 103 -14.38 -21.98 18.16
C PRO A 103 -15.44 -23.06 18.44
#